data_AF-A0A6H1LDZ2-F1
#
_entry.id   AF-A0A6H1LDZ2-F1
#
_cell.length_a   1.000
_cell.length_b   1.000
_cell.length_c   1.000
_cell.angle_alpha   90.00
_cell.angle_beta   90.00
_cell.angle_gamma   90.00
#
_symmetry.space_group_name_H-M   'P 1'
#
loop_
_entity.id
_entity.type
_entity.pdbx_description
1 polymer ?
#
loop_
_entity_poly.entity_id
_entity_poly.type
_entity_poly.pdbx_seq_one_letter_code
_entity_poly.pdbx_strand_id
1 'polypeptide(L)'
;MHTTALREERSDQTAHHRTDDHRDPSLWETVFSKENLLAALRRVEANRGAPGIDGMTTEELRPWIAQNWPKVWAELDAGTYRPAPVRRVTIPKPNGGERMLGVPRVLDRLIQQAISQALVPVFDPHFSGASFGFRPGRSAHQAVRVGRRAVQDGNRWAVDLDLDKFFDRVNHDALMARVARRVGDKKVLKLIRRYLEAGIMADGMVVASEEGTPQGSPLSPLLSN
;
A
#
# COMPACT_ATOMS: atom_id res chain seq x y z
N MET A 1 -11.71 80.82 17.06
CA MET A 1 -11.93 80.28 15.70
C MET A 1 -10.63 79.60 15.30
N HIS A 2 -10.43 78.30 15.56
CA HIS A 2 -10.71 77.19 14.62
C HIS A 2 -10.11 77.49 13.24
N THR A 3 -9.11 76.77 12.71
CA THR A 3 -9.09 75.32 12.55
C THR A 3 -7.66 74.81 12.30
N THR A 4 -7.32 73.71 12.99
CA THR A 4 -6.16 72.84 12.80
C THR A 4 -6.34 72.01 11.52
N ALA A 5 -5.40 72.08 10.56
CA ALA A 5 -5.36 71.17 9.42
C ALA A 5 -4.52 69.94 9.78
N LEU A 6 -5.18 68.79 9.80
CA LEU A 6 -4.65 67.49 10.16
C LEU A 6 -3.74 66.90 9.07
N ARG A 7 -2.76 66.16 9.57
CA ARG A 7 -1.77 65.33 8.91
C ARG A 7 -2.44 64.09 8.30
N GLU A 8 -2.36 63.90 6.99
CA GLU A 8 -2.67 62.62 6.35
C GLU A 8 -1.36 61.84 6.13
N GLU A 9 -1.08 60.92 7.05
CA GLU A 9 -0.10 59.86 6.87
C GLU A 9 -0.65 58.87 5.83
N ARG A 10 0.04 58.75 4.69
CA ARG A 10 -0.22 57.70 3.70
C ARG A 10 0.18 56.35 4.31
N SER A 11 -0.83 55.55 4.61
CA SER A 11 -0.70 54.15 5.00
C SER A 11 -0.35 53.31 3.77
N ASP A 12 0.90 52.85 3.71
CA ASP A 12 1.37 51.85 2.74
C ASP A 12 0.81 50.47 3.16
N GLN A 13 -0.43 50.18 2.78
CA GLN A 13 -0.97 48.83 2.84
C GLN A 13 -0.45 48.02 1.65
N THR A 14 0.71 47.40 1.84
CA THR A 14 1.17 46.30 0.99
C THR A 14 0.23 45.12 1.18
N ALA A 15 -0.63 44.90 0.19
CA ALA A 15 -1.49 43.73 0.12
C ALA A 15 -0.61 42.47 0.05
N HIS A 16 -0.53 41.74 1.16
CA HIS A 16 -0.04 40.37 1.17
C HIS A 16 -1.00 39.50 0.35
N HIS A 17 -0.70 39.37 -0.94
CA HIS A 17 -1.27 38.34 -1.79
C HIS A 17 -0.70 36.99 -1.31
N ARG A 18 -1.33 36.40 -0.29
CA ARG A 18 -1.17 34.97 0.01
C ARG A 18 -1.84 34.22 -1.14
N THR A 19 -1.07 33.90 -2.16
CA THR A 19 -1.41 32.82 -3.07
C THR A 19 -1.29 31.54 -2.27
N ASP A 20 -2.40 31.08 -1.69
CA ASP A 20 -2.55 29.66 -1.37
C ASP A 20 -2.53 28.93 -2.71
N ASP A 21 -1.33 28.57 -3.15
CA ASP A 21 -1.09 27.67 -4.27
C ASP A 21 -1.54 26.27 -3.81
N HIS A 22 -2.86 26.03 -3.88
CA HIS A 22 -3.46 24.73 -3.64
C HIS A 22 -3.07 23.78 -4.79
N ARG A 23 -1.80 23.40 -4.83
CA ARG A 23 -1.32 22.31 -5.64
C ARG A 23 -1.85 21.01 -5.05
N ASP A 24 -2.52 20.21 -5.88
CA ASP A 24 -2.91 18.85 -5.48
C ASP A 24 -1.67 18.08 -4.99
N PRO A 25 -1.76 17.42 -3.82
CA PRO A 25 -0.63 16.67 -3.28
C PRO A 25 -0.23 15.57 -4.26
N SER A 26 1.08 15.40 -4.44
CA SER A 26 1.62 14.27 -5.17
C SER A 26 1.19 12.95 -4.54
N LEU A 27 1.30 11.86 -5.31
CA LEU A 27 1.00 10.54 -4.76
C LEU A 27 1.93 10.19 -3.60
N TRP A 28 3.22 10.55 -3.68
CA TRP A 28 4.16 10.39 -2.57
C TRP A 28 3.71 11.11 -1.30
N GLU A 29 3.28 12.37 -1.41
CA GLU A 29 2.74 13.15 -0.28
C GLU A 29 1.44 12.54 0.25
N THR A 30 0.60 12.02 -0.63
CA THR A 30 -0.64 11.32 -0.25
C THR A 30 -0.34 10.03 0.53
N VAL A 31 0.64 9.23 0.08
CA VAL A 31 1.07 8.00 0.75
C VAL A 31 1.58 8.29 2.16
N PHE A 32 2.39 9.34 2.32
CA PHE A 32 3.04 9.65 3.59
C PHE A 32 2.39 10.80 4.36
N SER A 33 1.15 11.18 4.02
CA SER A 33 0.38 12.13 4.81
C SER A 33 0.15 11.57 6.21
N LYS A 34 0.08 12.47 7.19
CA LYS A 34 -0.12 12.10 8.59
C LYS A 34 -1.41 11.30 8.77
N GLU A 35 -2.47 11.71 8.09
CA GLU A 35 -3.80 11.10 8.13
C GLU A 35 -3.74 9.67 7.58
N ASN A 36 -3.09 9.47 6.43
CA ASN A 36 -2.96 8.16 5.80
C ASN A 36 -2.09 7.20 6.63
N LEU A 37 -0.97 7.70 7.17
CA LEU A 37 -0.10 6.90 8.04
C LEU A 37 -0.79 6.49 9.34
N LEU A 38 -1.56 7.38 9.96
CA LEU A 38 -2.36 7.04 11.14
C LEU A 38 -3.44 6.01 10.83
N ALA A 39 -4.09 6.10 9.67
CA ALA A 39 -5.04 5.08 9.21
C ALA A 39 -4.35 3.73 8.96
N ALA A 40 -3.18 3.75 8.32
CA ALA A 40 -2.38 2.55 8.07
C ALA A 40 -1.96 1.87 9.38
N LEU A 41 -1.50 2.66 10.35
CA LEU A 41 -1.09 2.20 11.68
C LEU A 41 -2.24 1.50 12.39
N ARG A 42 -3.42 2.13 12.47
CA ARG A 42 -4.61 1.50 13.07
C ARG A 42 -4.96 0.18 12.41
N ARG A 43 -4.84 0.09 11.08
CA ARG A 43 -5.12 -1.14 10.33
C ARG A 43 -4.10 -2.23 10.65
N VAL A 44 -2.81 -1.90 10.70
CA VAL A 44 -1.74 -2.85 11.03
C VAL A 44 -1.90 -3.39 12.45
N GLU A 45 -2.25 -2.52 13.41
CA GLU A 45 -2.53 -2.91 14.79
C GLU A 45 -3.76 -3.81 14.89
N ALA A 46 -4.86 -3.45 14.22
CA ALA A 46 -6.09 -4.23 14.24
C ALA A 46 -5.91 -5.66 13.67
N ASN A 47 -4.99 -5.83 12.71
CA ASN A 47 -4.71 -7.13 12.09
C ASN A 47 -3.93 -8.09 13.01
N ARG A 48 -3.24 -7.59 14.06
CA ARG A 48 -2.46 -8.39 15.05
C ARG A 48 -1.57 -9.46 14.41
N GLY A 49 -0.94 -9.12 13.29
CA GLY A 49 -0.08 -10.05 12.54
C GLY A 49 1.19 -10.38 13.30
N ALA A 50 1.66 -11.63 13.19
CA ALA A 50 2.92 -12.08 13.78
C ALA A 50 4.11 -11.17 13.42
N PRO A 51 5.15 -11.07 14.27
CA PRO A 51 6.33 -10.26 14.00
C PRO A 51 7.09 -10.73 12.74
N GLY A 52 7.83 -9.80 12.13
CA GLY A 52 8.70 -10.08 10.99
C GLY A 52 10.04 -10.71 11.42
N ILE A 53 11.08 -10.55 10.59
CA ILE A 53 12.42 -11.07 10.90
C ILE A 53 13.09 -10.36 12.08
N ASP A 54 12.66 -9.14 12.39
CA ASP A 54 13.19 -8.27 13.44
C ASP A 54 12.56 -8.52 14.81
N GLY A 55 11.56 -9.42 14.90
CA GLY A 55 10.89 -9.75 16.15
C GLY A 55 9.90 -8.69 16.67
N MET A 56 9.92 -7.47 16.13
CA MET A 56 9.06 -6.37 16.59
C MET A 56 7.59 -6.72 16.42
N THR A 57 6.78 -6.50 17.47
CA THR A 57 5.33 -6.75 17.45
C THR A 57 4.52 -5.52 17.05
N THR A 58 3.20 -5.67 16.89
CA THR A 58 2.31 -4.54 16.58
C THR A 58 2.23 -3.52 17.70
N GLU A 59 2.35 -3.95 18.95
CA GLU A 59 2.28 -3.12 20.15
C GLU A 59 3.52 -2.23 20.30
N GLU A 60 4.68 -2.72 19.87
CA GLU A 60 5.96 -2.02 19.94
C GLU A 60 6.12 -0.97 18.82
N LEU A 61 5.27 -1.01 17.79
CA LEU A 61 5.41 -0.15 16.62
C LEU A 61 5.28 1.35 16.94
N ARG A 62 4.32 1.75 17.79
CA ARG A 62 4.12 3.18 18.10
C ARG A 62 5.32 3.79 18.84
N PRO A 63 5.80 3.21 19.96
CA PRO A 63 7.00 3.72 20.62
C PRO A 63 8.21 3.74 19.69
N TRP A 64 8.36 2.71 18.85
CA TRP A 64 9.48 2.62 17.92
C TRP A 64 9.45 3.74 16.87
N ILE A 65 8.29 4.00 16.25
CA ILE A 65 8.13 5.09 15.26
C ILE A 65 8.41 6.45 15.90
N ALA A 66 7.94 6.70 17.13
CA ALA A 66 8.16 7.97 17.82
C ALA A 66 9.65 8.33 17.93
N GLN A 67 10.52 7.33 18.01
CA GLN A 67 11.97 7.52 18.12
C GLN A 67 12.69 7.43 16.76
N ASN A 68 12.22 6.59 15.85
CA ASN A 68 12.97 6.21 14.64
C ASN A 68 12.41 6.82 13.34
N TRP A 69 11.22 7.42 13.36
CA TRP A 69 10.58 7.96 12.15
C TRP A 69 11.44 8.99 11.40
N PRO A 70 12.14 9.94 12.04
CA PRO A 70 12.98 10.89 11.31
C PRO A 70 14.03 10.22 10.42
N LYS A 71 14.65 9.14 10.92
CA LYS A 71 15.61 8.33 10.16
C LYS A 71 14.95 7.61 8.99
N VAL A 72 13.83 6.93 9.26
CA VAL A 72 13.07 6.20 8.22
C VAL A 72 12.61 7.16 7.12
N TRP A 73 12.11 8.34 7.50
CA TRP A 73 11.68 9.37 6.57
C TRP A 73 12.83 9.90 5.71
N ALA A 74 13.99 10.18 6.31
CA ALA A 74 15.16 10.62 5.55
C ALA A 74 15.58 9.58 4.50
N GLU A 75 15.55 8.29 4.85
CA GLU A 75 15.85 7.20 3.91
C GLU A 75 14.79 7.06 2.80
N LEU A 76 13.51 7.22 3.15
CA LEU A 76 12.41 7.18 2.19
C LEU A 76 12.49 8.34 1.20
N ASP A 77 12.67 9.56 1.70
CA ASP A 77 12.70 10.77 0.88
C ASP A 77 13.92 10.83 -0.05
N ALA A 78 15.10 10.42 0.46
CA ALA A 78 16.31 10.24 -0.32
C ALA A 78 16.22 9.04 -1.29
N GLY A 79 15.19 8.21 -1.18
CA GLY A 79 15.03 7.01 -2.00
C GLY A 79 16.15 6.00 -1.76
N THR A 80 16.67 5.89 -0.54
CA THR A 80 17.68 4.92 -0.10
C THR A 80 17.10 3.80 0.77
N TYR A 81 15.89 3.98 1.32
CA TYR A 81 15.18 2.98 2.13
C TYR A 81 15.11 1.61 1.46
N ARG A 82 15.58 0.57 2.16
CA ARG A 82 15.48 -0.82 1.71
C ARG A 82 14.53 -1.59 2.64
N PRO A 83 13.40 -2.10 2.11
CA PRO A 83 12.58 -3.05 2.84
C PRO A 83 13.41 -4.24 3.31
N ALA A 84 13.06 -4.81 4.46
CA ALA A 84 13.70 -6.04 4.89
C ALA A 84 13.09 -7.26 4.17
N PRO A 85 13.85 -8.35 4.04
CA PRO A 85 13.29 -9.60 3.55
C PRO A 85 12.15 -10.08 4.45
N VAL A 86 11.15 -10.71 3.84
CA VAL A 86 10.00 -11.22 4.58
C VAL A 86 10.36 -12.52 5.31
N ARG A 87 9.86 -12.71 6.52
CA ARG A 87 10.08 -13.95 7.28
C ARG A 87 9.24 -15.07 6.68
N ARG A 88 9.87 -16.18 6.29
CA ARG A 88 9.15 -17.36 5.81
C ARG A 88 8.41 -18.04 6.95
N VAL A 89 7.13 -18.31 6.75
CA VAL A 89 6.29 -19.10 7.67
C VAL A 89 5.53 -20.14 6.86
N THR A 90 5.62 -21.39 7.29
CA THR A 90 4.86 -22.49 6.69
C THR A 90 3.61 -22.73 7.52
N ILE A 91 2.44 -22.74 6.86
CA ILE A 91 1.17 -23.11 7.49
C ILE A 91 0.52 -24.28 6.72
N PRO A 92 -0.18 -25.20 7.40
CA PRO A 92 -0.87 -26.29 6.74
C PRO A 92 -2.08 -25.76 5.93
N LYS A 93 -2.30 -26.32 4.74
CA LYS A 93 -3.52 -26.09 3.96
C LYS A 93 -4.67 -26.97 4.49
N PRO A 94 -5.93 -26.50 4.40
CA PRO A 94 -7.10 -27.31 4.81
C PRO A 94 -7.22 -28.66 4.09
N ASN A 95 -6.76 -28.73 2.83
CA ASN A 95 -6.90 -29.90 1.96
C ASN A 95 -5.61 -30.76 1.89
N GLY A 96 -4.65 -30.54 2.78
CA GLY A 96 -3.33 -31.16 2.73
C GLY A 96 -2.30 -30.32 1.96
N GLY A 97 -1.02 -30.51 2.32
CA GLY A 97 0.10 -29.72 1.82
C GLY A 97 0.37 -28.44 2.62
N GLU A 98 1.43 -27.73 2.23
CA GLU A 98 1.92 -26.55 2.92
C GLU A 98 1.67 -25.26 2.13
N ARG A 99 1.39 -24.18 2.83
CA ARG A 99 1.33 -22.83 2.29
C ARG A 99 2.46 -22.01 2.90
N MET A 100 3.32 -21.51 2.03
CA MET A 100 4.37 -20.57 2.42
C MET A 100 3.78 -19.16 2.49
N LEU A 101 3.99 -18.49 3.61
CA LEU A 101 3.68 -17.09 3.83
C LEU A 101 4.98 -16.30 4.00
N GLY A 102 4.97 -15.07 3.50
CA GLY A 102 5.99 -14.08 3.77
C GLY A 102 5.46 -13.06 4.75
N VAL A 103 5.98 -13.02 5.97
CA VAL A 103 5.59 -12.07 7.01
C VAL A 103 6.57 -10.90 7.02
N PRO A 104 6.20 -9.71 6.52
CA PRO A 104 7.07 -8.53 6.58
C PRO A 104 7.19 -8.03 8.02
N ARG A 105 8.26 -7.26 8.29
CA ARG A 105 8.38 -6.46 9.52
C ARG A 105 7.18 -5.53 9.68
N VAL A 106 6.86 -5.16 10.91
CA VAL A 106 5.65 -4.36 11.17
C VAL A 106 5.76 -2.96 10.55
N LEU A 107 6.95 -2.35 10.56
CA LEU A 107 7.22 -1.10 9.84
C LEU A 107 6.95 -1.23 8.33
N ASP A 108 7.41 -2.34 7.73
CA ASP A 108 7.19 -2.60 6.31
C ASP A 108 5.71 -2.81 6.00
N ARG A 109 4.94 -3.42 6.92
CA ARG A 109 3.48 -3.53 6.79
C ARG A 109 2.81 -2.17 6.86
N LEU A 110 3.26 -1.26 7.74
CA LEU A 110 2.75 0.09 7.84
C LEU A 110 2.93 0.85 6.51
N ILE A 111 4.14 0.83 5.95
CA ILE A 111 4.44 1.53 4.70
C ILE A 111 3.65 0.92 3.53
N GLN A 112 3.61 -0.41 3.42
CA GLN A 112 2.83 -1.10 2.39
C GLN A 112 1.32 -0.83 2.51
N GLN A 113 0.79 -0.76 3.73
CA GLN A 113 -0.60 -0.40 3.98
C GLN A 113 -0.86 1.06 3.56
N ALA A 114 0.05 1.98 3.85
CA ALA A 114 -0.06 3.38 3.44
C ALA A 114 -0.07 3.53 1.91
N ILE A 115 0.82 2.80 1.21
CA ILE A 115 0.85 2.73 -0.26
C ILE A 115 -0.48 2.17 -0.79
N SER A 116 -0.94 1.04 -0.24
CA SER A 116 -2.18 0.38 -0.66
C SER A 116 -3.38 1.32 -0.54
N GLN A 117 -3.53 2.04 0.58
CA GLN A 117 -4.61 3.00 0.80
C GLN A 117 -4.61 4.14 -0.23
N ALA A 118 -3.45 4.65 -0.63
CA ALA A 118 -3.33 5.69 -1.64
C ALA A 118 -3.57 5.19 -3.07
N LEU A 119 -3.23 3.93 -3.35
CA LEU A 119 -3.38 3.33 -4.68
C LEU A 119 -4.78 2.77 -4.94
N VAL A 120 -5.51 2.31 -3.92
CA VAL A 120 -6.87 1.78 -4.09
C VAL A 120 -7.79 2.75 -4.86
N PRO A 121 -7.88 4.05 -4.52
CA PRO A 121 -8.68 5.01 -5.28
C PRO A 121 -8.23 5.20 -6.74
N VAL A 122 -6.95 4.95 -7.04
CA VAL A 122 -6.38 5.09 -8.38
C VAL A 122 -6.72 3.89 -9.28
N PHE A 123 -6.80 2.68 -8.70
CA PHE A 123 -7.00 1.44 -9.45
C PHE A 123 -8.44 0.91 -9.39
N ASP A 124 -9.09 0.93 -8.22
CA ASP A 124 -10.37 0.25 -7.99
C ASP A 124 -11.50 0.68 -8.95
N PRO A 125 -11.65 1.98 -9.30
CA PRO A 125 -12.67 2.42 -10.25
C PRO A 125 -12.53 1.80 -11.65
N HIS A 126 -11.36 1.27 -11.99
CA HIS A 126 -11.06 0.69 -13.28
C HIS A 126 -11.05 -0.83 -13.29
N PHE A 127 -11.20 -1.48 -12.15
CA PHE A 127 -11.34 -2.92 -12.08
C PHE A 127 -12.70 -3.37 -12.60
N SER A 128 -12.73 -4.54 -13.25
CA SER A 128 -13.95 -5.16 -13.76
C SER A 128 -15.05 -5.22 -12.69
N GLY A 129 -16.30 -4.99 -13.10
CA GLY A 129 -17.47 -5.18 -12.23
C GLY A 129 -17.64 -6.63 -11.76
N ALA A 130 -17.02 -7.59 -12.47
CA ALA A 130 -16.98 -9.00 -12.12
C ALA A 130 -15.73 -9.40 -11.29
N SER A 131 -14.90 -8.44 -10.88
CA SER A 131 -13.80 -8.68 -9.93
C SER A 131 -14.26 -8.40 -8.50
N PHE A 132 -14.19 -9.42 -7.64
CA PHE A 132 -14.70 -9.36 -6.26
C PHE A 132 -13.63 -9.56 -5.18
N GLY A 133 -12.46 -10.10 -5.54
CA GLY A 133 -11.39 -10.41 -4.60
C GLY A 133 -10.68 -9.16 -4.10
N PHE A 134 -10.44 -9.06 -2.79
CA PHE A 134 -9.58 -8.04 -2.18
C PHE A 134 -9.95 -6.57 -2.46
N ARG A 135 -11.21 -6.30 -2.82
CA ARG A 135 -11.70 -4.95 -3.14
C ARG A 135 -12.61 -4.39 -2.05
N PRO A 136 -12.49 -3.09 -1.71
CA PRO A 136 -13.43 -2.44 -0.80
C PRO A 136 -14.88 -2.57 -1.27
N GLY A 137 -15.80 -2.90 -0.36
CA GLY A 137 -17.22 -3.04 -0.69
C GLY A 137 -17.59 -4.25 -1.56
N ARG A 138 -16.61 -5.11 -1.90
CA ARG A 138 -16.84 -6.36 -2.64
C ARG A 138 -16.69 -7.58 -1.74
N SER A 139 -17.39 -8.67 -2.06
CA SER A 139 -17.34 -9.90 -1.27
C SER A 139 -17.59 -11.17 -2.09
N ALA A 140 -17.15 -12.32 -1.56
CA ALA A 140 -17.42 -13.62 -2.17
C ALA A 140 -18.93 -13.89 -2.35
N HIS A 141 -19.77 -13.42 -1.42
CA HIS A 141 -21.23 -13.53 -1.56
C HIS A 141 -21.79 -12.73 -2.75
N GLN A 142 -21.14 -11.63 -3.16
CA GLN A 142 -21.53 -10.94 -4.40
C GLN A 142 -21.14 -11.77 -5.63
N ALA A 143 -19.95 -12.38 -5.64
CA ALA A 143 -19.52 -13.27 -6.72
C ALA A 143 -20.48 -14.46 -6.91
N VAL A 144 -20.84 -15.12 -5.80
CA VAL A 144 -21.82 -16.24 -5.82
C VAL A 144 -23.17 -15.79 -6.36
N ARG A 145 -23.64 -14.58 -6.02
CA ARG A 145 -24.89 -14.04 -6.55
C ARG A 145 -24.84 -13.84 -8.07
N VAL A 146 -23.72 -13.36 -8.61
CA VAL A 146 -23.53 -13.23 -10.07
C VAL A 146 -23.53 -14.60 -10.73
N GLY A 147 -22.81 -15.58 -10.17
CA GLY A 147 -22.81 -16.95 -10.68
C GLY A 147 -24.21 -17.57 -10.67
N ARG A 148 -24.96 -17.40 -9.58
CA ARG A 148 -26.35 -17.88 -9.48
C ARG A 148 -27.24 -17.27 -10.56
N ARG A 149 -27.11 -15.96 -10.82
CA ARG A 149 -27.87 -15.28 -11.86
C ARG A 149 -27.51 -15.81 -13.25
N ALA A 150 -26.23 -16.01 -13.55
CA ALA A 150 -25.80 -16.58 -14.82
C ALA A 150 -26.42 -17.95 -15.09
N VAL A 151 -26.53 -18.81 -14.06
CA VAL A 151 -27.20 -20.11 -14.16
C VAL A 151 -28.71 -19.96 -14.41
N GLN A 152 -29.37 -19.02 -13.72
CA GLN A 152 -30.79 -18.72 -13.93
C GLN A 152 -31.08 -18.20 -15.34
N ASP A 153 -30.15 -17.44 -15.91
CA ASP A 153 -30.23 -16.90 -17.28
C ASP A 153 -29.90 -17.97 -18.36
N GLY A 154 -29.66 -19.23 -17.96
CA GLY A 154 -29.47 -20.37 -18.87
C GLY A 154 -28.03 -20.79 -19.11
N ASN A 155 -27.03 -20.12 -18.50
CA ASN A 155 -25.63 -20.52 -18.60
C ASN A 155 -25.36 -21.71 -17.66
N ARG A 156 -25.50 -22.93 -18.19
CA ARG A 156 -25.41 -24.18 -17.39
C ARG A 156 -24.03 -24.83 -17.35
N TRP A 157 -23.07 -24.28 -18.08
CA TRP A 157 -21.70 -24.77 -18.12
C TRP A 157 -20.77 -23.73 -17.51
N ALA A 158 -19.82 -24.19 -16.69
CA ALA A 158 -18.79 -23.35 -16.09
C ALA A 158 -17.42 -23.82 -16.58
N VAL A 159 -16.53 -22.87 -16.84
CA VAL A 159 -15.10 -23.12 -17.08
C VAL A 159 -14.39 -22.72 -15.81
N ASP A 160 -13.90 -23.70 -15.07
CA ASP A 160 -13.14 -23.47 -13.84
C ASP A 160 -11.65 -23.32 -14.16
N LEU A 161 -11.09 -22.17 -13.81
CA LEU A 161 -9.69 -21.83 -14.08
C LEU A 161 -9.06 -21.37 -12.77
N ASP A 162 -8.00 -22.05 -12.36
CA ASP A 162 -7.18 -21.67 -11.21
C ASP A 162 -5.71 -21.56 -11.64
N LEU A 163 -5.00 -20.58 -11.05
CA LEU A 163 -3.59 -20.34 -11.33
C LEU A 163 -2.75 -20.90 -10.19
N ASP A 164 -2.03 -22.00 -10.46
CA ASP A 164 -1.12 -22.57 -9.47
C ASP A 164 -0.03 -21.56 -9.07
N LYS A 165 0.18 -21.44 -7.76
CA LYS A 165 1.21 -20.58 -7.16
C LYS A 165 1.20 -19.16 -7.72
N PHE A 166 0.01 -18.57 -7.94
CA PHE A 166 -0.14 -17.24 -8.53
C PHE A 166 0.83 -16.21 -7.94
N PHE A 167 0.86 -16.09 -6.62
CA PHE A 167 1.69 -15.12 -5.90
C PHE A 167 3.18 -15.41 -6.00
N ASP A 168 3.60 -16.63 -6.33
CA ASP A 168 5.01 -17.00 -6.39
C ASP A 168 5.58 -16.77 -7.81
N ARG A 169 4.71 -16.65 -8.84
CA ARG A 169 5.10 -16.56 -10.26
C ARG A 169 4.81 -15.21 -10.92
N VAL A 170 4.57 -14.18 -10.12
CA VAL A 170 4.28 -12.83 -10.65
C VAL A 170 5.56 -12.20 -11.19
N ASN A 171 5.68 -12.05 -12.50
CA ASN A 171 6.82 -11.36 -13.09
C ASN A 171 6.83 -9.86 -12.70
N HIS A 172 7.92 -9.40 -12.09
CA HIS A 172 8.01 -8.04 -11.55
C HIS A 172 7.96 -6.96 -12.62
N ASP A 173 8.60 -7.16 -13.77
CA ASP A 173 8.63 -6.16 -14.84
C ASP A 173 7.26 -6.00 -15.49
N ALA A 174 6.57 -7.11 -15.79
CA ALA A 174 5.21 -7.10 -16.31
C ALA A 174 4.23 -6.45 -15.33
N LEU A 175 4.36 -6.73 -14.03
CA LEU A 175 3.56 -6.09 -12.98
C LEU A 175 3.84 -4.59 -12.92
N MET A 176 5.11 -4.19 -12.81
CA MET A 176 5.50 -2.78 -12.71
C MET A 176 5.11 -1.98 -13.96
N ALA A 177 5.14 -2.59 -15.15
CA ALA A 177 4.65 -1.99 -16.38
C ALA A 177 3.14 -1.71 -16.32
N ARG A 178 2.34 -2.58 -15.68
CA ARG A 178 0.89 -2.34 -15.48
C ARG A 178 0.65 -1.22 -14.45
N VAL A 179 1.39 -1.22 -13.34
CA VAL A 179 1.29 -0.18 -12.31
C VAL A 179 1.64 1.20 -12.88
N ALA A 180 2.71 1.29 -13.66
CA ALA A 180 3.20 2.53 -14.27
C ALA A 180 2.23 3.16 -15.28
N ARG A 181 1.23 2.42 -15.80
CA ARG A 181 0.19 2.98 -16.68
C ARG A 181 -0.71 3.98 -15.96
N ARG A 182 -0.83 3.89 -14.63
CA ARG A 182 -1.71 4.75 -13.81
C ARG A 182 -0.96 5.54 -12.76
N VAL A 183 0.23 5.06 -12.36
CA VAL A 183 1.07 5.73 -11.37
C VAL A 183 2.26 6.39 -12.07
N GLY A 184 2.27 7.72 -12.11
CA GLY A 184 3.39 8.50 -12.65
C GLY A 184 4.50 8.82 -11.64
N ASP A 185 4.24 8.62 -10.34
CA ASP A 185 5.19 8.97 -9.28
C ASP A 185 6.34 7.96 -9.22
N LYS A 186 7.53 8.41 -9.65
CA LYS A 186 8.73 7.56 -9.71
C LYS A 186 9.22 7.10 -8.34
N LYS A 187 9.02 7.88 -7.27
CA LYS A 187 9.43 7.48 -5.92
C LYS A 187 8.55 6.32 -5.43
N VAL A 188 7.24 6.41 -5.65
CA VAL A 188 6.29 5.33 -5.33
C VAL A 188 6.60 4.06 -6.14
N LEU A 189 6.77 4.17 -7.47
CA LEU A 189 7.13 3.02 -8.31
C LEU A 189 8.41 2.33 -7.85
N LYS A 190 9.45 3.10 -7.52
CA LYS A 190 10.72 2.57 -7.03
C LYS A 190 10.55 1.85 -5.69
N LEU A 191 9.72 2.37 -4.79
CA LEU A 191 9.47 1.75 -3.49
C LEU A 191 8.67 0.45 -3.63
N ILE A 192 7.66 0.40 -4.50
CA ILE A 192 6.90 -0.83 -4.79
C ILE A 192 7.85 -1.91 -5.34
N ARG A 193 8.69 -1.57 -6.32
CA ARG A 193 9.67 -2.50 -6.88
C ARG A 193 10.60 -3.05 -5.80
N ARG A 194 11.09 -2.21 -4.89
CA ARG A 194 11.92 -2.66 -3.76
C ARG A 194 11.21 -3.64 -2.83
N TYR A 195 9.89 -3.49 -2.65
CA TYR A 195 9.12 -4.45 -1.86
C TYR A 195 8.98 -5.80 -2.56
N LEU A 196 8.86 -5.81 -3.89
CA LEU A 196 8.84 -7.04 -4.69
C LEU A 196 10.21 -7.75 -4.64
N GLU A 197 11.31 -6.98 -4.69
CA GLU A 197 12.69 -7.48 -4.71
C GLU A 197 13.29 -7.77 -3.31
N ALA A 198 12.57 -7.45 -2.23
CA ALA A 198 13.10 -7.49 -0.85
C ALA A 198 13.58 -8.89 -0.41
N GLY A 199 13.16 -9.94 -1.11
CA GLY A 199 13.57 -11.32 -0.84
C GLY A 199 12.85 -11.94 0.36
N ILE A 200 13.18 -13.21 0.62
CA ILE A 200 12.61 -14.02 1.70
C ILE A 200 13.75 -14.48 2.60
N MET A 201 13.59 -14.30 3.91
CA MET A 201 14.48 -14.88 4.92
C MET A 201 14.02 -16.31 5.22
N ALA A 202 14.84 -17.30 4.87
CA ALA A 202 14.62 -18.71 5.13
C ALA A 202 15.89 -19.33 5.74
N ASP A 203 15.75 -19.98 6.89
CA ASP A 203 16.85 -20.69 7.58
C ASP A 203 18.12 -19.85 7.79
N GLY A 204 17.94 -18.55 8.08
CA GLY A 204 19.05 -17.60 8.31
C GLY A 204 19.70 -17.05 7.04
N MET A 205 19.23 -17.43 5.85
CA MET A 205 19.70 -16.93 4.57
C MET A 205 18.64 -16.08 3.86
N VAL A 206 19.09 -15.00 3.23
CA VAL A 206 18.25 -14.18 2.34
C VAL A 206 18.24 -14.80 0.96
N VAL A 207 17.08 -15.25 0.53
CA VAL A 207 16.83 -15.72 -0.83
C VAL A 207 16.26 -14.55 -1.64
N ALA A 208 16.92 -14.21 -2.75
CA ALA A 208 16.43 -13.18 -3.66
C ALA A 208 15.06 -13.58 -4.25
N SER A 209 14.18 -12.59 -4.45
CA SER A 209 12.91 -12.80 -5.15
C SER A 209 13.06 -12.26 -6.57
N GLU A 210 13.20 -13.15 -7.54
CA GLU A 210 13.24 -12.79 -8.98
C GLU A 210 11.84 -12.67 -9.59
N GLU A 211 10.86 -13.35 -8.98
CA GLU A 211 9.43 -13.27 -9.30
C GLU A 211 8.58 -13.40 -8.01
N GLY A 212 7.28 -13.14 -8.14
CA GLY A 212 6.29 -13.25 -7.09
C GLY A 212 6.05 -11.97 -6.28
N THR A 213 5.06 -11.99 -5.39
CA THR A 213 4.81 -10.96 -4.38
C THR A 213 4.44 -11.63 -3.03
N PRO A 214 4.95 -11.14 -1.88
CA PRO A 214 4.81 -11.85 -0.62
C PRO A 214 3.36 -12.10 -0.21
N GLN A 215 3.01 -13.37 0.03
CA GLN A 215 1.72 -13.75 0.61
C GLN A 215 1.67 -13.33 2.08
N GLY A 216 0.90 -12.29 2.39
CA GLY A 216 0.81 -11.70 3.74
C GLY A 216 1.17 -10.21 3.80
N SER A 217 1.65 -9.63 2.70
CA SER A 217 1.81 -8.18 2.58
C SER A 217 0.45 -7.48 2.37
N PRO A 218 0.22 -6.30 2.99
CA PRO A 218 -0.95 -5.47 2.72
C PRO A 218 -1.09 -4.95 1.27
N LEU A 219 0.01 -4.89 0.53
CA LEU A 219 0.04 -4.35 -0.84
C LEU A 219 -0.19 -5.43 -1.90
N SER A 220 0.27 -6.66 -1.64
CA SER A 220 0.16 -7.80 -2.57
C SER A 220 -1.23 -8.02 -3.16
N PRO A 221 -2.35 -7.94 -2.40
CA PRO A 221 -3.68 -8.17 -2.96
C PRO A 221 -4.13 -7.12 -3.98
N LEU A 222 -3.69 -5.86 -3.83
CA LEU A 222 -3.99 -4.83 -4.82
C LEU A 222 -3.18 -5.06 -6.10
N LEU A 223 -1.92 -5.46 -5.96
CA LEU A 223 -1.04 -5.77 -7.09
C LEU A 223 -1.47 -7.02 -7.87
N SER A 224 -2.21 -7.94 -7.22
CA SER A 224 -2.75 -9.14 -7.87
C SER A 224 -4.00 -8.89 -8.71
N ASN A 225 -4.77 -7.83 -8.40
CA ASN A 225 -6.00 -7.46 -9.11
C ASN A 225 -5.69 -6.70 -10.40
#